data_AF-A0A4Z0B9P0-F1
#
_entry.id   AF-A0A4Z0B9P0-F1
#
_cell.length_a   1.000
_cell.length_b   1.000
_cell.length_c   1.000
_cell.angle_alpha   90.00
_cell.angle_beta   90.00
_cell.angle_gamma   90.00
#
_symmetry.space_group_name_H-M   'P 1'
#
loop_
_entity.id
_entity.type
_entity.pdbx_description
1 polymer ?
#
loop_
_entity_poly.entity_id
_entity_poly.type
_entity_poly.pdbx_seq_one_letter_code
_entity_poly.pdbx_strand_id
1 'polypeptide(L)'
;MNAWPWALSLVLLCSGCDDMSRQAKVLEQRAGALFGNGLSSRQPPAGSVARGQLQREALARQRPALSADLLARGEAGYQTFCTPCHGLGGLGDGLVVGRGFPAPPSFIEPRLLNASDDQLMQVIADGRGLMYGYASRIQPDERWAIVAHLRVLQLSQHADLQTLPPTVRQAFEESGQ
;
A
#
# COMPACT_ATOMS: atom_id res chain seq x y z
N MET A 1 -14.83 41.74 -53.80
CA MET A 1 -14.39 40.33 -53.86
C MET A 1 -14.64 39.72 -52.48
N ASN A 2 -15.57 38.77 -52.35
CA ASN A 2 -15.95 38.21 -51.05
C ASN A 2 -14.82 37.34 -50.48
N ALA A 3 -14.20 37.77 -49.38
CA ALA A 3 -13.15 37.03 -48.66
C ALA A 3 -13.70 35.89 -47.77
N TRP A 4 -15.03 35.84 -47.59
CA TRP A 4 -15.74 34.86 -46.78
C TRP A 4 -15.41 33.37 -47.08
N PRO A 5 -15.40 32.89 -48.35
CA PRO A 5 -15.13 31.48 -48.63
C PRO A 5 -13.69 31.07 -48.26
N TRP A 6 -12.75 32.02 -48.29
CA TRP A 6 -11.35 31.79 -47.93
C TRP A 6 -11.16 31.68 -46.42
N ALA A 7 -11.86 32.51 -45.64
CA ALA A 7 -11.85 32.44 -44.18
C ALA A 7 -12.42 31.11 -43.65
N LEU A 8 -13.51 30.61 -44.24
CA LEU A 8 -14.09 29.29 -43.89
C LEU A 8 -13.13 28.14 -44.23
N SER A 9 -12.46 28.23 -45.39
CA SER A 9 -11.48 27.22 -45.81
C SER A 9 -10.27 27.17 -44.88
N LEU A 10 -9.81 28.32 -44.37
CA LEU A 10 -8.67 28.40 -43.45
C LEU A 10 -9.00 27.82 -42.06
N VAL A 11 -10.22 28.05 -41.55
CA VAL A 11 -10.68 27.48 -40.27
C VAL A 11 -10.81 25.95 -40.34
N LEU A 12 -11.28 25.43 -41.48
CA LEU A 12 -11.34 23.98 -41.75
C LEU A 12 -9.95 23.32 -41.82
N LEU A 13 -8.94 24.03 -42.33
CA LEU A 13 -7.55 23.53 -42.37
C LEU A 13 -6.91 23.44 -40.98
N CYS A 14 -7.30 24.28 -40.03
CA CYS A 14 -6.73 24.30 -38.68
C CYS A 14 -7.42 23.35 -37.68
N SER A 15 -8.52 22.69 -38.05
CA SER A 15 -9.31 21.83 -37.14
C SER A 15 -8.87 20.35 -37.12
N GLY A 16 -7.83 19.99 -37.86
CA GLY A 16 -7.37 18.59 -38.04
C GLY A 16 -6.11 18.17 -37.29
N CYS A 17 -5.43 19.06 -36.55
CA CYS A 17 -4.16 18.72 -35.88
C CYS A 17 -4.38 18.11 -34.49
N ASP A 18 -4.82 16.85 -34.42
CA ASP A 18 -4.61 16.04 -33.21
C ASP A 18 -3.24 15.35 -33.34
N ASP A 19 -2.24 15.86 -32.62
CA ASP A 19 -0.83 15.42 -32.63
C ASP A 19 -0.64 14.08 -31.91
N MET A 20 -1.40 13.06 -32.33
CA MET A 20 -1.48 11.75 -31.67
C MET A 20 -1.76 11.84 -30.16
N SER A 21 -2.33 12.95 -29.67
CA SER A 21 -2.63 13.16 -28.26
C SER A 21 -3.77 12.24 -27.81
N ARG A 22 -4.66 11.89 -28.75
CA ARG A 22 -5.69 10.87 -28.58
C ARG A 22 -5.51 9.74 -29.58
N GLN A 23 -4.78 8.73 -29.15
CA GLN A 23 -4.57 7.53 -29.96
C GLN A 23 -5.80 6.61 -29.91
N ALA A 24 -6.10 5.95 -31.02
CA ALA A 24 -7.14 4.92 -31.14
C ALA A 24 -6.71 3.56 -30.56
N LYS A 25 -6.10 3.58 -29.37
CA LYS A 25 -5.72 2.39 -28.60
C LYS A 25 -6.49 2.36 -27.28
N VAL A 26 -6.83 1.16 -26.83
CA VAL A 26 -7.43 0.94 -25.52
C VAL A 26 -6.30 0.99 -24.48
N LEU A 27 -6.25 2.06 -23.70
CA LEU A 27 -5.29 2.24 -22.63
C LEU A 27 -5.88 1.78 -21.30
N GLU A 28 -5.02 1.27 -20.42
CA GLU A 28 -5.35 0.98 -19.04
C GLU A 28 -6.00 2.19 -18.35
N GLN A 29 -7.05 1.92 -17.57
CA GLN A 29 -7.79 2.93 -16.78
C GLN A 29 -8.44 4.07 -17.60
N ARG A 30 -8.37 4.05 -18.94
CA ARG A 30 -9.09 4.99 -19.81
C ARG A 30 -10.54 4.55 -19.97
N ALA A 31 -11.47 5.49 -20.05
CA ALA A 31 -12.84 5.16 -20.45
C ALA A 31 -12.87 4.52 -21.85
N GLY A 32 -13.74 3.53 -22.05
CA GLY A 32 -13.89 2.82 -23.32
C GLY A 32 -15.35 2.61 -23.70
N ALA A 33 -15.64 2.63 -25.00
CA ALA A 33 -16.99 2.44 -25.53
C ALA A 33 -17.35 0.98 -25.84
N LEU A 34 -16.37 0.06 -25.74
CA LEU A 34 -16.54 -1.34 -26.14
C LEU A 34 -17.41 -2.16 -25.16
N PHE A 35 -17.45 -1.78 -23.89
CA PHE A 35 -18.16 -2.51 -22.85
C PHE A 35 -19.17 -1.62 -22.15
N GLY A 36 -20.34 -2.18 -21.80
CA GLY A 36 -21.46 -1.41 -21.22
C GLY A 36 -21.17 -0.73 -19.87
N ASN A 37 -20.09 -1.10 -19.18
CA ASN A 37 -19.64 -0.45 -17.94
C ASN A 37 -18.60 0.66 -18.16
N GLY A 38 -18.27 1.00 -19.40
CA GLY A 38 -17.34 2.10 -19.73
C GLY A 38 -15.87 1.84 -19.41
N LEU A 39 -15.51 0.65 -18.87
CA LEU A 39 -14.14 0.33 -18.47
C LEU A 39 -13.36 -0.31 -19.62
N SER A 40 -12.17 0.21 -19.90
CA SER A 40 -11.15 -0.43 -20.76
C SER A 40 -10.54 -1.67 -20.11
N SER A 41 -10.17 -1.58 -18.83
CA SER A 41 -9.58 -2.67 -18.06
C SER A 41 -10.64 -3.72 -17.75
N ARG A 42 -10.32 -4.99 -18.04
CA ARG A 42 -11.20 -6.14 -17.79
C ARG A 42 -10.63 -6.99 -16.66
N GLN A 43 -11.53 -7.55 -15.85
CA GLN A 43 -11.15 -8.59 -14.91
C GLN A 43 -10.73 -9.84 -15.70
N PRO A 44 -9.64 -10.51 -15.29
CA PRO A 44 -9.28 -11.77 -15.89
C PRO A 44 -10.35 -12.84 -15.60
N PRO A 45 -10.51 -13.87 -16.45
CA PRO A 45 -11.44 -14.96 -16.20
C PRO A 45 -11.22 -15.60 -14.82
N ALA A 46 -12.30 -15.97 -14.15
CA ALA A 46 -12.23 -16.61 -12.84
C ALA A 46 -11.40 -17.91 -12.91
N GLY A 47 -10.54 -18.13 -11.92
CA GLY A 47 -9.64 -19.28 -11.86
C GLY A 47 -8.42 -19.21 -12.78
N SER A 48 -8.23 -18.10 -13.51
CA SER A 48 -7.00 -17.92 -14.29
C SER A 48 -5.79 -17.70 -13.38
N VAL A 49 -4.65 -18.30 -13.77
CA VAL A 49 -3.37 -18.16 -13.08
C VAL A 49 -2.39 -17.50 -14.04
N ALA A 50 -1.88 -16.33 -13.67
CA ALA A 50 -0.90 -15.64 -14.50
C ALA A 50 0.46 -16.35 -14.44
N ARG A 51 1.24 -16.28 -15.52
CA ARG A 51 2.63 -16.77 -15.52
C ARG A 51 3.42 -16.07 -14.40
N GLY A 52 4.12 -16.84 -13.57
CA GLY A 52 4.87 -16.31 -12.42
C GLY A 52 4.05 -16.03 -11.16
N GLN A 53 2.72 -16.18 -11.20
CA GLN A 53 1.87 -15.95 -10.02
C GLN A 53 2.15 -16.97 -8.91
N LEU A 54 2.19 -18.27 -9.25
CA LEU A 54 2.46 -19.33 -8.26
C LEU A 54 3.83 -19.16 -7.59
N GLN A 55 4.84 -18.69 -8.33
CA GLN A 55 6.15 -18.38 -7.77
C GLN A 55 6.08 -17.22 -6.78
N ARG A 56 5.36 -16.13 -7.11
CA ARG A 56 5.14 -15.00 -6.18
C ARG A 56 4.36 -15.41 -4.94
N GLU A 57 3.36 -16.26 -5.09
CA GLU A 57 2.59 -16.83 -3.98
C GLU A 57 3.43 -17.77 -3.12
N ALA A 58 4.37 -18.52 -3.71
CA ALA A 58 5.31 -19.35 -2.96
C ALA A 58 6.27 -18.48 -2.12
N LEU A 59 6.74 -17.35 -2.67
CA LEU A 59 7.54 -16.36 -1.92
C LEU A 59 6.74 -15.75 -0.77
N ALA A 60 5.43 -15.56 -0.93
CA ALA A 60 4.55 -15.09 0.14
C ALA A 60 4.56 -16.01 1.38
N ARG A 61 4.89 -17.29 1.22
CA ARG A 61 4.97 -18.26 2.32
C ARG A 61 6.32 -18.27 3.02
N GLN A 62 7.33 -17.62 2.45
CA GLN A 62 8.69 -17.61 2.98
C GLN A 62 8.96 -16.28 3.67
N ARG A 63 9.07 -16.32 5.00
CA ARG A 63 9.52 -15.17 5.77
C ARG A 63 10.99 -14.87 5.46
N PRO A 64 11.33 -13.66 4.99
CA PRO A 64 12.72 -13.28 4.75
C PRO A 64 13.50 -13.12 6.06
N ALA A 65 14.82 -13.32 5.99
CA ALA A 65 15.71 -13.01 7.10
C ALA A 65 15.68 -11.52 7.44
N LEU A 66 15.76 -11.20 8.74
CA LEU A 66 15.77 -9.83 9.21
C LEU A 66 17.06 -9.12 8.75
N SER A 67 16.91 -7.92 8.20
CA SER A 67 18.02 -7.06 7.77
C SER A 67 17.61 -5.60 7.90
N ALA A 68 18.59 -4.69 7.96
CA ALA A 68 18.32 -3.25 7.99
C ALA A 68 17.51 -2.81 6.76
N ASP A 69 17.85 -3.31 5.56
CA ASP A 69 17.13 -3.00 4.33
C ASP A 69 15.69 -3.52 4.34
N LEU A 70 15.43 -4.68 4.95
CA LEU A 70 14.06 -5.18 5.13
C LEU A 70 13.27 -4.25 6.05
N LEU A 71 13.86 -3.82 7.17
CA LEU A 71 13.21 -2.93 8.13
C LEU A 71 12.92 -1.55 7.53
N ALA A 72 13.87 -0.96 6.79
CA ALA A 72 13.69 0.32 6.13
C ALA A 72 12.56 0.28 5.07
N ARG A 73 12.49 -0.80 4.28
CA ARG A 73 11.38 -1.04 3.35
C ARG A 73 10.05 -1.21 4.09
N GLY A 74 10.07 -1.93 5.21
CA GLY A 74 8.90 -2.15 6.05
C GLY A 74 8.34 -0.86 6.63
N GLU A 75 9.23 0.01 7.11
CA GLU A 75 8.89 1.34 7.61
C GLU A 75 8.25 2.20 6.50
N ALA A 76 8.89 2.27 5.33
CA ALA A 76 8.36 3.04 4.20
C ALA A 76 6.97 2.54 3.76
N GLY A 77 6.78 1.22 3.68
CA GLY A 77 5.49 0.60 3.37
C GLY A 77 4.44 0.88 4.44
N TYR A 78 4.81 0.77 5.72
CA TYR A 78 3.93 1.07 6.86
C TYR A 78 3.49 2.54 6.85
N GLN A 79 4.43 3.46 6.64
CA GLN A 79 4.14 4.89 6.54
C GLN A 79 3.19 5.21 5.39
N THR A 80 3.37 4.55 4.23
CA THR A 80 2.55 4.75 3.04
C THR A 80 1.11 4.23 3.20
N PHE A 81 0.94 3.02 3.75
CA PHE A 81 -0.34 2.31 3.69
C PHE A 81 -1.07 2.21 5.02
N CYS A 82 -0.36 2.19 6.15
CA CYS A 82 -0.91 1.79 7.44
C CYS A 82 -1.17 2.97 8.39
N THR A 83 -0.30 3.98 8.39
CA THR A 83 -0.37 5.12 9.31
C THR A 83 -1.66 5.94 9.26
N PRO A 84 -2.39 6.08 8.12
CA PRO A 84 -3.62 6.86 8.12
C PRO A 84 -4.65 6.36 9.14
N CYS A 85 -4.67 5.05 9.39
CA CYS A 85 -5.58 4.40 10.35
C CYS A 85 -4.88 3.96 11.64
N HIS A 86 -3.70 3.38 11.56
CA HIS A 86 -3.01 2.79 12.73
C HIS A 86 -2.09 3.77 13.48
N GLY A 87 -1.82 4.96 12.93
CA GLY A 87 -0.90 5.93 13.51
C GLY A 87 0.57 5.57 13.32
N LEU A 88 1.49 6.49 13.62
CA LEU A 88 2.93 6.27 13.48
C LEU A 88 3.44 5.23 14.50
N GLY A 89 2.96 5.29 15.74
CA GLY A 89 3.32 4.34 16.80
C GLY A 89 2.55 3.02 16.74
N GLY A 90 1.55 2.89 15.86
CA GLY A 90 0.74 1.68 15.77
C GLY A 90 -0.29 1.52 16.88
N LEU A 91 -0.74 2.63 17.46
CA LEU A 91 -1.63 2.67 18.63
C LEU A 91 -3.11 2.77 18.25
N GLY A 92 -3.43 2.78 16.95
CA GLY A 92 -4.82 2.91 16.47
C GLY A 92 -5.34 4.36 16.49
N ASP A 93 -4.42 5.32 16.54
CA ASP A 93 -4.65 6.76 16.67
C ASP A 93 -4.38 7.52 15.35
N GLY A 94 -4.52 6.83 14.21
CA GLY A 94 -4.30 7.43 12.89
C GLY A 94 -5.22 8.61 12.60
N LEU A 95 -4.79 9.47 11.67
CA LEU A 95 -5.48 10.72 11.34
C LEU A 95 -6.98 10.54 11.02
N VAL A 96 -7.39 9.43 10.38
CA VAL A 96 -8.81 9.20 10.05
C VAL A 96 -9.66 8.85 11.27
N VAL A 97 -9.05 8.30 12.33
CA VAL A 97 -9.73 7.99 13.60
C VAL A 97 -10.16 9.28 14.29
N GLY A 98 -9.29 10.29 14.31
CA GLY A 98 -9.62 11.64 14.77
C GLY A 98 -10.73 12.34 13.97
N ARG A 99 -11.18 11.75 12.84
CA ARG A 99 -12.28 12.24 12.00
C ARG A 99 -13.54 11.37 12.06
N GLY A 100 -13.62 10.46 13.03
CA GLY A 100 -14.80 9.63 13.28
C GLY A 100 -14.75 8.23 12.68
N PHE A 101 -13.63 7.81 12.09
CA PHE A 101 -13.45 6.40 11.72
C PHE A 101 -13.22 5.55 12.98
N PRO A 102 -13.75 4.32 13.08
CA PRO A 102 -13.49 3.46 14.23
C PRO A 102 -11.99 3.18 14.42
N ALA A 103 -11.50 3.35 15.64
CA ALA A 103 -10.11 3.08 15.98
C ALA A 103 -9.75 1.60 15.74
N PRO A 104 -8.70 1.31 14.96
CA PRO A 104 -8.13 -0.04 14.92
C PRO A 104 -7.56 -0.43 16.30
N PRO A 105 -7.42 -1.73 16.59
CA PRO A 105 -6.76 -2.18 17.81
C PRO A 105 -5.30 -1.71 17.82
N SER A 106 -4.78 -1.45 19.03
CA SER A 106 -3.39 -1.08 19.24
C SER A 106 -2.49 -2.32 19.10
N PHE A 107 -1.35 -2.19 18.41
CA PHE A 107 -0.46 -3.33 18.19
C PHE A 107 0.20 -3.88 19.47
N ILE A 108 0.20 -3.12 20.56
CA ILE A 108 0.67 -3.57 21.87
C ILE A 108 -0.40 -4.30 22.70
N GLU A 109 -1.61 -4.50 22.17
CA GLU A 109 -2.57 -5.37 22.82
C GLU A 109 -2.04 -6.81 22.93
N PRO A 110 -2.22 -7.52 24.06
CA PRO A 110 -1.69 -8.87 24.25
C PRO A 110 -2.06 -9.85 23.14
N ARG A 111 -3.26 -9.71 22.55
CA ARG A 111 -3.70 -10.56 21.43
C ARG A 111 -2.84 -10.36 20.18
N LEU A 112 -2.40 -9.14 19.90
CA LEU A 112 -1.60 -8.80 18.72
C LEU A 112 -0.10 -8.99 18.95
N LEU A 113 0.37 -8.81 20.17
CA LEU A 113 1.71 -9.24 20.57
C LEU A 113 1.90 -10.75 20.34
N ASN A 114 0.90 -11.55 20.75
CA ASN A 114 0.92 -13.01 20.62
C ASN A 114 0.46 -13.55 19.26
N ALA A 115 0.01 -12.69 18.33
CA ALA A 115 -0.36 -13.13 16.99
C ALA A 115 0.89 -13.67 16.27
N SER A 116 0.74 -14.68 15.41
CA SER A 116 1.86 -15.13 14.58
C SER A 116 2.13 -14.15 13.44
N ASP A 117 3.36 -14.14 12.91
CA ASP A 117 3.70 -13.28 11.77
C ASP A 117 2.90 -13.64 10.52
N ASP A 118 2.60 -14.92 10.31
CA ASP A 118 1.71 -15.39 9.23
C ASP A 118 0.29 -14.83 9.37
N GLN A 119 -0.23 -14.74 10.60
CA GLN A 119 -1.55 -14.14 10.85
C GLN A 119 -1.54 -12.65 10.51
N LEU A 120 -0.50 -11.92 10.90
CA LEU A 120 -0.36 -10.49 10.56
C LEU A 120 -0.25 -10.30 9.05
N MET A 121 0.59 -11.11 8.40
CA MET A 121 0.76 -11.15 6.94
C MET A 121 -0.57 -11.39 6.21
N GLN A 122 -1.37 -12.34 6.70
CA GLN A 122 -2.68 -12.66 6.13
C GLN A 122 -3.69 -11.53 6.35
N VAL A 123 -3.70 -10.88 7.53
CA VAL A 123 -4.57 -9.73 7.78
C VAL A 123 -4.25 -8.57 6.85
N ILE A 124 -2.97 -8.32 6.53
CA ILE A 124 -2.60 -7.31 5.53
C ILE A 124 -3.12 -7.71 4.14
N ALA A 125 -2.98 -8.98 3.75
CA ALA A 125 -3.40 -9.46 2.44
C ALA A 125 -4.92 -9.42 2.26
N ASP A 126 -5.66 -10.02 3.19
CA ASP A 126 -7.08 -10.35 3.05
C ASP A 126 -8.00 -9.36 3.79
N GLY A 127 -7.45 -8.61 4.74
CA GLY A 127 -8.21 -7.75 5.64
C GLY A 127 -8.80 -8.49 6.85
N ARG A 128 -9.36 -7.72 7.78
CA ARG A 128 -10.06 -8.25 8.97
C ARG A 128 -11.03 -7.21 9.53
N GLY A 129 -12.27 -7.63 9.75
CA GLY A 129 -13.30 -6.72 10.28
C GLY A 129 -13.53 -5.56 9.31
N LEU A 130 -13.31 -4.32 9.77
CA LEU A 130 -13.42 -3.11 8.96
C LEU A 130 -12.17 -2.81 8.12
N MET A 131 -11.05 -3.50 8.36
CA MET A 131 -9.83 -3.34 7.58
C MET A 131 -9.95 -4.09 6.26
N TYR A 132 -9.85 -3.38 5.14
CA TYR A 132 -9.79 -3.96 3.79
C TYR A 132 -8.47 -4.71 3.55
N GLY A 133 -8.51 -5.69 2.65
CA GLY A 133 -7.32 -6.38 2.17
C GLY A 133 -6.48 -5.53 1.21
N TYR A 134 -5.15 -5.64 1.32
CA TYR A 134 -4.17 -4.91 0.52
C TYR A 134 -3.42 -5.79 -0.50
N ALA A 135 -3.82 -7.06 -0.69
CA ALA A 135 -3.12 -7.98 -1.59
C ALA A 135 -2.98 -7.48 -3.04
N SER A 136 -3.90 -6.64 -3.53
CA SER A 136 -3.83 -6.05 -4.87
C SER A 136 -2.90 -4.84 -5.00
N ARG A 137 -2.40 -4.31 -3.88
CA ARG A 137 -1.61 -3.07 -3.82
C ARG A 137 -0.21 -3.29 -3.26
N ILE A 138 -0.06 -4.21 -2.31
CA ILE A 138 1.21 -4.47 -1.62
C ILE A 138 1.64 -5.89 -1.96
N GLN A 139 2.84 -6.05 -2.52
CA GLN A 139 3.37 -7.35 -2.92
C GLN A 139 3.79 -8.20 -1.70
N PRO A 140 3.86 -9.54 -1.82
CA PRO A 140 4.10 -10.37 -0.65
C PRO A 140 5.40 -10.11 0.13
N ASP A 141 6.48 -9.83 -0.57
CA ASP A 141 7.78 -9.46 -0.02
C ASP A 141 7.72 -8.14 0.77
N GLU A 142 7.00 -7.15 0.24
CA GLU A 142 6.77 -5.88 0.92
C GLU A 142 5.86 -6.04 2.15
N ARG A 143 4.83 -6.89 2.09
CA ARG A 143 3.99 -7.20 3.25
C ARG A 143 4.82 -7.85 4.37
N TRP A 144 5.74 -8.75 4.05
CA TRP A 144 6.68 -9.31 5.03
C TRP A 144 7.59 -8.24 5.67
N ALA A 145 8.04 -7.27 4.88
CA ALA A 145 8.80 -6.14 5.38
C ALA A 145 7.97 -5.32 6.38
N ILE A 146 6.69 -5.03 6.05
CA ILE A 146 5.77 -4.34 6.96
C ILE A 146 5.56 -5.14 8.25
N VAL A 147 5.38 -6.46 8.17
CA VAL A 147 5.28 -7.31 9.37
C VAL A 147 6.53 -7.22 10.23
N ALA A 148 7.73 -7.18 9.64
CA ALA A 148 8.97 -6.99 10.39
C ALA A 148 8.99 -5.62 11.11
N HIS A 149 8.54 -4.56 10.44
CA HIS A 149 8.42 -3.22 11.05
C HIS A 149 7.36 -3.18 12.16
N LEU A 150 6.22 -3.88 12.03
CA LEU A 150 5.23 -4.01 13.09
C LEU A 150 5.85 -4.59 14.38
N ARG A 151 6.76 -5.57 14.26
CA ARG A 151 7.48 -6.11 15.43
C ARG A 151 8.44 -5.11 16.06
N VAL A 152 9.07 -4.26 15.25
CA VAL A 152 9.87 -3.14 15.76
C VAL A 152 8.98 -2.16 16.53
N LEU A 153 7.81 -1.80 16.00
CA LEU A 153 6.86 -0.92 16.70
C LEU A 153 6.41 -1.53 18.02
N GLN A 154 6.03 -2.81 18.03
CA GLN A 154 5.65 -3.52 19.26
C GLN A 154 6.76 -3.51 20.30
N LEU A 155 8.01 -3.76 19.90
CA LEU A 155 9.16 -3.67 20.79
C LEU A 155 9.37 -2.25 21.29
N SER A 156 9.33 -1.24 20.41
CA SER A 156 9.55 0.17 20.76
C SER A 156 8.51 0.69 21.75
N GLN A 157 7.25 0.27 21.63
CA GLN A 157 6.15 0.73 22.48
C GLN A 157 6.00 -0.10 23.77
N HIS A 158 6.72 -1.22 23.89
CA HIS A 158 6.62 -2.14 25.03
C HIS A 158 8.00 -2.58 25.55
N ALA A 159 9.03 -1.74 25.38
CA ALA A 159 10.38 -2.05 25.82
C ALA A 159 10.50 -1.94 27.34
N ASP A 160 10.97 -3.01 27.98
CA ASP A 160 11.40 -2.97 29.38
C ASP A 160 12.88 -2.56 29.44
N LEU A 161 13.16 -1.40 30.05
CA LEU A 161 14.53 -0.87 30.24
C LEU A 161 15.48 -1.89 30.87
N GLN A 162 14.98 -2.76 31.75
CA GLN A 162 15.78 -3.78 32.43
C GLN A 162 16.23 -4.91 31.49
N THR A 163 15.55 -5.07 30.35
CA THR A 163 15.87 -6.09 29.34
C THR A 163 16.79 -5.55 28.24
N LEU A 164 17.00 -4.23 28.18
CA LEU A 164 17.84 -3.61 27.16
C LEU A 164 19.34 -3.89 27.40
N PRO A 165 20.16 -3.96 26.34
CA PRO A 165 21.61 -4.02 26.46
C PRO A 165 22.17 -2.87 27.31
N PRO A 166 23.22 -3.10 28.12
CA PRO A 166 23.73 -2.08 29.05
C PRO A 166 24.06 -0.75 28.38
N THR A 167 24.62 -0.77 27.17
CA THR A 167 24.97 0.42 26.40
C THR A 167 23.75 1.25 26.01
N VAL A 168 22.65 0.59 25.63
CA VAL A 168 21.39 1.25 25.25
C VAL A 168 20.68 1.81 26.48
N ARG A 169 20.70 1.07 27.60
CA ARG A 169 20.15 1.51 28.87
C ARG A 169 20.87 2.76 29.40
N GLN A 170 22.20 2.74 29.41
CA GLN A 170 23.00 3.89 29.83
C GLN A 170 22.72 5.11 28.95
N ALA A 171 22.65 4.94 27.64
CA ALA A 171 22.30 6.03 26.73
C ALA A 171 20.90 6.62 27.00
N PHE A 172 19.92 5.79 27.38
CA PHE A 172 18.60 6.25 27.79
C PHE A 172 18.66 7.03 29.11
N GLU A 173 19.33 6.50 30.13
CA GLU A 173 19.50 7.15 31.44
C GLU A 173 20.24 8.50 31.33
N GLU A 174 21.25 8.60 30.46
CA GLU A 174 21.98 9.84 30.18
C GLU A 174 21.13 10.87 29.42
N SER A 175 20.14 10.43 28.65
CA SER A 175 19.25 11.32 27.88
C SER A 175 18.20 12.04 28.74
N GLY A 176 18.09 11.71 30.02
CA GLY A 176 17.22 12.39 30.98
C GLY A 176 15.72 12.21 30.73
N GLN A 177 15.33 11.15 30.01
CA GLN A 177 13.93 10.75 29.79
C GLN A 177 13.42 9.83 30.90
#